data_AF-A0A920QV28-F1
#
_entry.id   AF-A0A920QV28-F1
#
_cell.length_a   1.000
_cell.length_b   1.000
_cell.length_c   1.000
_cell.angle_alpha   90.00
_cell.angle_beta   90.00
_cell.angle_gamma   90.00
#
_symmetry.space_group_name_H-M   'P 1'
#
loop_
_entity.id
_entity.type
_entity.pdbx_description
1 polymer ?
#
loop_
_entity_poly.entity_id
_entity_poly.type
_entity_poly.pdbx_seq_one_letter_code
_entity_poly.pdbx_strand_id
1 'polypeptide(L)'
;MGFLNKVVPGESLMEEARGMAEQIAENAPLAVQYFKELAYRSLNMSTQDISSFTYHMYDQLLTTEDSKEGPLAFAEKRKPNWKAKK
;
A
#
# COMPACT_ATOMS: atom_id res chain seq x y z
N MET A 1 -18.11 15.84 -0.84
CA MET A 1 -17.70 15.61 -2.24
C MET A 1 -16.24 15.21 -2.24
N GLY A 2 -15.96 13.93 -2.45
CA GLY A 2 -14.63 13.29 -2.42
C GLY A 2 -14.62 12.02 -3.28
N PHE A 3 -15.41 12.05 -4.36
CA PHE A 3 -15.68 10.89 -5.22
C PHE A 3 -14.60 10.67 -6.28
N LEU A 4 -13.83 11.72 -6.61
CA LEU A 4 -12.79 11.69 -7.63
C LEU A 4 -11.46 12.10 -7.01
N ASN A 5 -10.40 11.36 -7.33
CA ASN A 5 -9.04 11.69 -6.89
C ASN A 5 -8.42 12.84 -7.69
N LYS A 6 -8.68 12.90 -9.01
CA LYS A 6 -8.13 13.92 -9.93
C LYS A 6 -9.04 14.09 -11.14
N VAL A 7 -9.14 15.31 -11.67
CA VAL A 7 -9.87 15.64 -12.91
C VAL A 7 -8.85 16.13 -13.94
N VAL A 8 -8.90 15.56 -15.14
CA VAL A 8 -7.93 15.81 -16.22
C VAL A 8 -8.65 15.86 -17.57
N PRO A 9 -8.06 16.49 -18.61
CA PRO A 9 -8.58 16.40 -19.97
C PRO A 9 -8.73 14.94 -20.42
N GLY A 10 -9.72 14.67 -21.28
CA GLY A 10 -10.06 13.30 -21.69
C GLY A 10 -8.89 12.58 -22.35
N GLU A 11 -8.11 13.30 -23.16
CA GLU A 11 -6.89 12.82 -23.81
C GLU A 11 -5.79 12.37 -22.82
N SER A 12 -5.75 12.94 -21.62
CA SER A 12 -4.74 12.63 -20.59
C SER A 12 -5.21 11.57 -19.59
N LEU A 13 -6.47 11.12 -19.67
CA LEU A 13 -7.07 10.21 -18.67
C LEU A 13 -6.23 8.95 -18.44
N MET A 14 -5.84 8.27 -19.53
CA MET A 14 -5.13 7.00 -19.44
C MET A 14 -3.68 7.16 -19.00
N GLU A 15 -3.03 8.25 -19.39
CA GLU A 15 -1.67 8.58 -18.94
C GLU A 15 -1.66 8.79 -17.42
N GLU A 16 -2.58 9.61 -16.92
CA GLU A 16 -2.70 9.94 -15.50
C GLU A 16 -3.12 8.75 -14.65
N ALA A 17 -4.07 7.93 -15.13
CA ALA A 17 -4.48 6.71 -14.44
C ALA A 17 -3.35 5.68 -14.35
N ARG A 18 -2.57 5.51 -15.42
CA ARG A 18 -1.40 4.61 -15.43
C ARG A 18 -0.28 5.14 -14.54
N GLY A 19 0.02 6.43 -14.59
CA GLY A 19 1.02 7.05 -13.71
C GLY A 19 0.69 6.84 -12.23
N MET A 20 -0.59 6.98 -11.85
CA MET A 20 -1.03 6.66 -10.49
C MET A 20 -0.87 5.17 -10.15
N ALA A 21 -1.22 4.28 -11.08
CA ALA A 21 -1.05 2.83 -10.87
C ALA A 21 0.43 2.44 -10.72
N GLU A 22 1.32 3.05 -11.49
CA GLU A 22 2.77 2.85 -11.41
C GLU A 22 3.32 3.31 -10.06
N GLN A 23 2.91 4.50 -9.58
CA GLN A 23 3.28 4.98 -8.24
C GLN A 23 2.84 4.02 -7.13
N ILE A 24 1.65 3.43 -7.24
CA ILE A 24 1.18 2.42 -6.29
C ILE A 24 2.05 1.16 -6.39
N ALA A 25 2.36 0.71 -7.60
CA ALA A 25 3.14 -0.48 -7.88
C ALA A 25 4.62 -0.37 -7.47
N GLU A 26 5.15 0.85 -7.25
CA GLU A 26 6.49 1.06 -6.69
C GLU A 26 6.58 0.67 -5.19
N ASN A 27 5.46 0.40 -4.51
CA ASN A 27 5.43 0.02 -3.10
C ASN A 27 5.40 -1.51 -2.90
N ALA A 28 5.72 -1.96 -1.68
CA ALA A 28 5.66 -3.37 -1.31
C ALA A 28 4.24 -3.95 -1.53
N PRO A 29 4.05 -4.95 -2.41
CA PRO A 29 2.73 -5.40 -2.84
C PRO A 29 1.84 -5.89 -1.70
N LEU A 30 2.40 -6.64 -0.75
CA LEU A 30 1.65 -7.17 0.40
C LEU A 30 1.22 -6.04 1.36
N ALA A 31 2.05 -5.02 1.55
CA ALA A 31 1.71 -3.86 2.36
C ALA A 31 0.54 -3.08 1.73
N VAL A 32 0.57 -2.81 0.42
CA VAL A 32 -0.52 -2.12 -0.30
C VAL A 32 -1.84 -2.90 -0.17
N GLN A 33 -1.81 -4.22 -0.36
CA GLN A 33 -2.99 -5.06 -0.21
C GLN A 33 -3.58 -5.00 1.20
N TYR A 34 -2.73 -5.10 2.22
CA TYR A 34 -3.15 -5.06 3.61
C TYR A 34 -3.70 -3.71 4.02
N PHE A 35 -3.06 -2.61 3.61
CA PHE A 35 -3.59 -1.27 3.87
C PHE A 35 -4.95 -1.05 3.20
N LYS A 36 -5.14 -1.55 1.98
CA LYS A 36 -6.45 -1.52 1.30
C LYS A 36 -7.50 -2.31 2.09
N GLU A 37 -7.17 -3.52 2.53
CA GLU A 37 -8.07 -4.34 3.35
C GLU A 37 -8.44 -3.65 4.66
N LEU A 38 -7.46 -3.08 5.36
CA LEU A 38 -7.67 -2.30 6.58
C LEU A 38 -8.60 -1.12 6.33
N ALA A 39 -8.40 -0.35 5.25
CA ALA A 39 -9.23 0.80 4.93
C ALA A 39 -10.71 0.43 4.69
N TYR A 40 -10.99 -0.74 4.10
CA TYR A 40 -12.37 -1.19 3.87
C TYR A 40 -12.99 -1.86 5.10
N ARG A 41 -12.27 -2.73 5.80
CA ARG A 41 -12.82 -3.48 6.94
C ARG A 41 -13.04 -2.60 8.17
N SER A 42 -12.19 -1.59 8.36
CA SER A 42 -12.28 -0.68 9.51
C SER A 42 -13.51 0.24 9.49
N LEU A 43 -14.20 0.40 8.36
CA LEU A 43 -15.32 1.35 8.21
C LEU A 43 -16.45 1.15 9.23
N ASN A 44 -16.65 -0.08 9.72
CA ASN A 44 -17.70 -0.41 10.68
C ASN A 44 -17.15 -0.98 12.00
N MET A 45 -15.85 -0.83 12.26
CA MET A 45 -15.18 -1.37 13.45
C MET A 45 -15.04 -0.30 14.54
N SER A 46 -15.01 -0.72 15.81
CA SER A 46 -14.64 0.19 16.89
C SER A 46 -13.14 0.54 16.80
N THR A 47 -12.72 1.67 17.36
CA THR A 47 -11.29 2.05 17.41
C THR A 47 -10.42 0.97 18.07
N GLN A 48 -10.96 0.28 19.07
CA GLN A 48 -10.25 -0.81 19.74
C GLN A 48 -10.05 -2.01 18.80
N ASP A 49 -11.09 -2.41 18.07
CA ASP A 49 -11.00 -3.50 17.10
C ASP A 49 -10.06 -3.14 15.93
N ILE A 50 -10.10 -1.89 15.46
CA ILE A 50 -9.17 -1.39 14.43
C ILE A 50 -7.73 -1.53 14.90
N SER A 51 -7.45 -1.14 16.15
CA SER A 51 -6.10 -1.22 16.73
C SER A 51 -5.62 -2.68 16.79
N SER A 52 -6.43 -3.58 17.34
CA SER A 52 -6.10 -5.01 17.42
C SER A 52 -5.91 -5.64 16.03
N PHE A 53 -6.79 -5.33 15.08
CA PHE A 53 -6.70 -5.83 13.71
C PHE A 53 -5.45 -5.31 13.00
N THR A 54 -5.14 -4.02 13.14
CA THR A 54 -3.93 -3.42 12.57
C THR A 54 -2.67 -4.06 13.13
N TYR A 55 -2.62 -4.33 14.44
CA TYR A 55 -1.46 -4.98 15.07
C TYR A 55 -1.23 -6.38 14.51
N HIS A 56 -2.30 -7.18 14.39
CA HIS A 56 -2.21 -8.51 13.81
C HIS A 56 -1.72 -8.50 12.35
N MET A 57 -2.25 -7.59 11.51
CA MET A 57 -1.81 -7.44 10.13
C MET A 57 -0.36 -6.97 10.04
N TYR A 58 0.06 -6.08 10.94
CA TYR A 58 1.43 -5.58 10.99
C TYR A 58 2.42 -6.69 11.36
N ASP A 59 2.10 -7.51 12.35
CA ASP A 59 2.93 -8.68 12.70
C ASP A 59 3.09 -9.63 11.51
N GLN A 60 2.02 -9.85 10.72
CA GLN A 60 2.09 -10.64 9.49
C GLN A 60 2.94 -9.98 8.39
N LEU A 61 2.97 -8.65 8.29
CA LEU A 61 3.84 -7.96 7.33
C LEU A 61 5.31 -8.07 7.75
N LEU A 62 5.59 -7.97 9.04
CA LEU A 62 6.96 -8.05 9.55
C LEU A 62 7.64 -9.39 9.24
N THR A 63 6.89 -10.48 9.06
CA THR A 63 7.49 -11.76 8.68
C THR A 63 7.97 -11.82 7.23
N THR A 64 7.46 -10.95 6.35
CA THR A 64 7.71 -10.99 4.89
C THR A 64 9.16 -10.65 4.51
N GLU A 65 9.60 -11.10 3.33
CA GLU A 65 10.90 -10.67 2.77
C GLU A 65 10.93 -9.15 2.52
N ASP A 66 9.81 -8.59 2.10
CA ASP A 66 9.69 -7.16 1.77
C ASP A 66 9.87 -6.26 3.01
N SER A 67 9.55 -6.75 4.21
CA SER A 67 9.76 -6.01 5.47
C SER A 67 11.24 -5.76 5.78
N LYS A 68 12.12 -6.64 5.29
CA LYS A 68 13.58 -6.50 5.41
C LYS A 68 14.16 -5.68 4.26
N GLU A 69 13.66 -5.93 3.06
CA GLU A 69 14.11 -5.27 1.84
C GLU A 69 13.84 -3.76 1.84
N GLY A 70 12.68 -3.31 2.32
CA GLY A 70 12.33 -1.89 2.31
C GLY A 70 13.34 -1.02 3.09
N PRO A 71 13.60 -1.31 4.38
CA PRO A 71 14.61 -0.61 5.17
C PRO A 71 16.02 -0.74 4.58
N LEU A 72 16.38 -1.91 4.05
CA LEU A 72 17.68 -2.15 3.43
C LEU A 72 17.88 -1.28 2.19
N ALA A 73 16.94 -1.30 1.25
CA ALA A 73 16.98 -0.51 0.03
C ALA A 73 17.02 1.00 0.33
N PHE A 74 16.29 1.44 1.36
CA PHE A 74 16.34 2.81 1.84
C PHE A 74 17.74 3.17 2.38
N ALA A 75 18.31 2.34 3.23
CA ALA A 75 19.66 2.54 3.78
C ALA A 75 20.74 2.55 2.68
N GLU A 76 20.58 1.70 1.66
CA GLU A 76 21.48 1.60 0.50
C GLU A 76 21.18 2.63 -0.60
N LYS A 77 20.16 3.48 -0.43
CA LYS A 77 19.73 4.51 -1.41
C LYS A 77 19.46 3.95 -2.81
N ARG A 78 18.90 2.76 -2.88
CA ARG A 78 18.50 2.10 -4.14
C ARG A 78 17.00 1.85 -4.18
N LYS A 79 16.49 1.55 -5.37
CA LYS A 79 15.11 1.07 -5.48
C LYS A 79 14.99 -0.32 -4.81
N PRO A 80 13.91 -0.55 -4.05
CA PRO A 80 13.63 -1.86 -3.47
C PRO A 80 13.22 -2.87 -4.54
N ASN A 81 13.58 -4.13 -4.32
CA ASN A 81 13.18 -5.26 -5.14
C ASN A 81 12.15 -6.11 -4.39
N TRP A 82 10.88 -5.75 -4.57
CA TRP A 82 9.77 -6.44 -3.90
C TRP A 82 9.55 -7.84 -4.47
N LYS A 83 9.44 -8.83 -3.58
CA LYS A 83 9.21 -10.23 -3.95
C LYS A 83 7.79 -10.70 -3.65
N ALA A 84 7.05 -9.97 -2.80
CA ALA A 84 5.73 -10.37 -2.32
C ALA A 84 5.71 -11.78 -1.72
N LYS A 85 6.77 -12.14 -0.97
CA LYS A 85 6.92 -13.44 -0.29
C LYS A 85 6.86 -13.27 1.23
N LYS A 86 6.19 -14.23 1.88
CA LYS A 86 6.19 -14.37 3.34
C LYS A 86 7.47 -15.01 3.83
#